data_AF-A0A3C0WZ10-F1
#
_entry.id   AF-A0A3C0WZ10-F1
#
_cell.length_a   1.000
_cell.length_b   1.000
_cell.length_c   1.000
_cell.angle_alpha   90.00
_cell.angle_beta   90.00
_cell.angle_gamma   90.00
#
_symmetry.space_group_name_H-M   'P 1'
#
loop_
_entity.id
_entity.type
_entity.pdbx_description
1 polymer ?
#
loop_
_entity_poly.entity_id
_entity_poly.type
_entity_poly.pdbx_seq_one_letter_code
_entity_poly.pdbx_strand_id
1 'polypeptide(L)' 'MSQAIYDAIHSEVYGVWFLIGAALVFWMQAGFAMVETGFTRAKNAGNILMKNLMDFC' A
#
# COMPACT_ATOMS: atom_id res chain seq x y z
N MET A 1 15.11 35.25 -0.30
CA MET A 1 16.07 34.17 -0.58
C MET A 1 15.85 32.97 0.33
N SER A 2 15.86 33.15 1.66
CA SER A 2 15.60 32.06 2.62
C SER A 2 14.23 31.38 2.44
N GLN A 3 13.13 32.14 2.32
CA GLN A 3 11.77 31.56 2.18
C GLN A 3 11.57 30.72 0.92
N ALA A 4 12.08 31.17 -0.23
CA ALA A 4 12.00 30.41 -1.49
C ALA A 4 12.76 29.08 -1.43
N ILE A 5 13.83 29.00 -0.62
CA ILE A 5 14.57 27.74 -0.40
C ILE A 5 13.74 26.80 0.49
N TYR A 6 13.07 27.31 1.51
CA TYR A 6 12.17 26.50 2.34
C TYR A 6 11.00 25.93 1.53
N ASP A 7 10.35 26.74 0.69
CA ASP A 7 9.24 26.28 -0.15
C ASP A 7 9.66 25.17 -1.14
N ALA A 8 10.85 25.31 -1.74
CA ALA A 8 11.41 24.30 -2.64
C ALA A 8 11.78 23.00 -1.89
N ILE A 9 12.32 23.07 -0.67
CA ILE A 9 12.62 21.86 0.12
C ILE A 9 11.31 21.16 0.53
N HIS A 10 10.29 21.93 0.91
CA HIS A 10 8.99 21.37 1.28
C HIS A 10 8.37 20.61 0.10
N SER A 11 8.36 21.16 -1.13
CA SER A 11 7.76 20.47 -2.29
C SER A 11 8.35 19.08 -2.54
N GLU A 12 9.68 18.97 -2.50
CA GLU A 12 10.37 17.70 -2.76
C GLU A 12 10.14 16.69 -1.62
N VAL A 13 10.23 17.15 -0.37
CA VAL A 13 10.02 16.30 0.80
C VAL A 13 8.57 15.81 0.88
N TYR A 14 7.60 16.66 0.54
CA TYR A 14 6.20 16.26 0.45
C TYR A 14 5.98 15.18 -0.62
N GLY A 15 6.63 15.28 -1.78
CA GLY A 15 6.54 14.27 -2.83
C GLY A 15 7.05 12.90 -2.35
N VAL A 16 8.23 12.86 -1.72
CA VAL A 16 8.80 11.63 -1.16
C VAL A 16 7.92 11.05 -0.06
N TRP A 17 7.45 11.89 0.87
CA TRP A 17 6.55 11.47 1.95
C TRP A 17 5.24 10.89 1.40
N PHE A 18 4.66 11.53 0.39
CA PHE A 18 3.43 11.08 -0.26
C PHE A 18 3.61 9.75 -0.97
N LEU A 19 4.71 9.55 -1.70
CA LEU A 19 5.01 8.29 -2.39
C LEU A 19 5.24 7.12 -1.41
N ILE A 20 5.91 7.38 -0.29
CA ILE A 20 6.06 6.39 0.80
C ILE A 20 4.69 6.04 1.38
N GLY A 21 3.84 7.03 1.63
CA GLY A 21 2.46 6.81 2.07
C GLY A 21 1.65 5.98 1.08
N ALA A 22 1.73 6.28 -0.21
CA ALA A 22 1.08 5.52 -1.28
C ALA A 22 1.58 4.06 -1.34
N ALA A 23 2.89 3.84 -1.16
CA ALA A 23 3.46 2.50 -1.11
C ALA A 23 2.93 1.67 0.09
N LEU A 24 2.78 2.29 1.26
CA LEU A 24 2.21 1.64 2.45
C LEU A 24 0.74 1.26 2.26
N VAL A 25 -0.04 2.11 1.59
CA VAL A 25 -1.45 1.82 1.27
C VAL A 25 -1.56 0.68 0.24
N PHE A 26 -0.69 0.62 -0.76
CA PHE A 26 -0.63 -0.51 -1.69
C PHE A 26 -0.38 -1.84 -0.97
N TRP A 27 0.42 -1.83 0.10
CA TRP A 27 0.71 -3.01 0.92
C TRP A 27 -0.49 -3.47 1.77
N MET A 28 -1.49 -2.61 2.04
CA MET A 28 -2.68 -3.00 2.79
C MET A 28 -3.49 -4.08 2.10
N GLN A 29 -3.53 -4.09 0.76
CA GLN A 29 -4.28 -5.10 0.00
C GLN A 29 -3.65 -6.50 0.13
N ALA A 30 -2.32 -6.59 0.11
CA ALA A 30 -1.61 -7.84 0.41
C ALA A 30 -1.82 -8.27 1.87
N GLY A 31 -1.91 -7.31 2.80
CA GLY A 31 -2.24 -7.56 4.20
C GLY A 31 -3.62 -8.17 4.38
N PHE A 32 -4.65 -7.62 3.73
CA PHE A 32 -6.01 -8.16 3.75
C PHE A 32 -6.08 -9.58 3.17
N ALA A 33 -5.42 -9.80 2.03
CA ALA A 33 -5.36 -11.13 1.40
C ALA A 33 -4.77 -12.21 2.33
N MET A 34 -3.72 -11.88 3.09
CA MET A 34 -3.11 -12.79 4.08
C MET A 34 -4.02 -13.05 5.28
N VAL A 35 -4.75 -12.03 5.76
CA VAL A 35 -5.70 -12.18 6.87
C VAL A 35 -6.87 -13.07 6.45
N GLU A 36 -7.50 -12.78 5.31
CA GLU A 36 -8.63 -13.57 4.82
C GLU A 36 -8.22 -15.02 4.54
N THR A 37 -7.06 -15.25 3.93
CA THR A 37 -6.58 -16.60 3.65
C THR A 37 -6.17 -17.35 4.92
N GLY A 38 -5.56 -16.68 5.90
CA GLY A 38 -5.16 -17.25 7.18
C GLY A 38 -6.32 -17.69 8.08
N PHE A 39 -7.47 -17.01 8.00
CA PHE A 39 -8.69 -17.41 8.72
C PHE A 39 -9.56 -18.41 7.95
N THR A 40 -9.25 -18.69 6.67
CA THR A 40 -9.98 -19.70 5.89
C THR A 40 -9.41 -21.10 6.06
N ARG A 41 -10.25 -22.11 5.88
CA ARG A 41 -9.81 -23.52 5.91
C ARG A 41 -8.77 -23.75 4.81
N ALA A 42 -7.66 -24.41 5.12
CA ALA A 42 -6.52 -24.64 4.21
C ALA A 42 -6.92 -25.14 2.80
N LYS A 43 -7.96 -25.97 2.70
CA LYS A 43 -8.48 -26.48 1.41
C LYS A 43 -9.04 -25.40 0.46
N ASN A 44 -9.44 -24.25 0.99
CA ASN A 44 -10.02 -23.12 0.24
C ASN A 44 -9.08 -21.89 0.18
N ALA A 45 -7.92 -21.93 0.84
CA ALA A 45 -7.00 -20.80 0.93
C ALA A 45 -6.55 -20.31 -0.45
N GLY A 46 -6.20 -21.22 -1.37
CA GLY A 46 -5.80 -20.86 -2.73
C GLY A 46 -6.91 -20.16 -3.55
N ASN A 47 -8.17 -20.55 -3.35
CA ASN A 47 -9.31 -19.94 -4.04
C ASN A 47 -9.65 -18.54 -3.49
N ILE A 48 -9.42 -18.29 -2.20
CA ILE A 48 -9.61 -16.98 -1.56
C ILE A 48 -8.49 -16.02 -1.97
N LEU A 49 -7.24 -16.52 -2.04
CA LEU A 49 -6.06 -15.75 -2.43
C LEU A 49 -6.15 -15.28 -3.89
N MET A 50 -6.63 -16.15 -4.79
CA MET A 50 -6.86 -15.79 -6.19
C MET A 50 -7.97 -14.75 -6.37
N LYS A 51 -9.00 -14.74 -5.52
CA LYS A 51 -10.03 -13.69 -5.53
C LYS A 51 -9.47 -12.36 -5.05
N ASN A 52 -8.73 -12.36 -3.94
CA ASN A 52 -8.06 -11.17 -3.42
C ASN A 52 -7.01 -10.59 -4.41
N LEU A 53 -6.35 -11.43 -5.19
CA LEU A 53 -5.44 -10.99 -6.26
C LEU A 53 -6.18 -10.40 -7.46
N MET A 54 -7.39 -10.89 -7.79
CA MET A 54 -8.23 -10.28 -8.82
C MET A 54 -8.79 -8.92 -8.38
N ASP A 55 -9.08 -8.74 -7.09
CA ASP A 55 -9.48 -7.44 -6.52
C ASP A 55 -8.33 -6.42 -6.45
N PHE A 56 -7.08 -6.85 -6.70
CA PHE A 56 -5.89 -6.00 -6.72
C PHE A 56 -5.69 -5.26 -8.06
N CYS A 57 -6.37 -5.71 -9.12
CA CYS A 57 -6.36 -5.14 -10.47
C CYS A 57 -7.43 -4.06 -10.61
#